data_AF-A0AAN6GUQ6-F1
#
_entry.id   AF-A0AAN6GUQ6-F1
#
_cell.length_a   1.000
_cell.length_b   1.000
_cell.length_c   1.000
_cell.angle_alpha   90.00
_cell.angle_beta   90.00
_cell.angle_gamma   90.00
#
_symmetry.space_group_name_H-M   'P 1'
#
loop_
_entity.id
_entity.type
_entity.pdbx_description
1 polymer ?
#
loop_
_entity_poly.entity_id
_entity_poly.type
_entity_poly.pdbx_seq_one_letter_code
_entity_poly.pdbx_strand_id
1 'polypeptide(L)' 'MSSMEPSLNVYDRPLEVCGTQPVTGFFRNGKCEALDAWKAGDLPREAVPTVKLDATHKAALRVVDIADLEAFRHK' A
#
# COMPACT_ATOMS: atom_id res chain seq x y z
N MET A 1 -9.44 -8.54 29.44
CA MET A 1 -8.44 -9.10 28.50
C MET A 1 -8.43 -8.17 27.31
N SER A 2 -7.38 -7.36 27.15
CA SER A 2 -7.28 -6.43 26.03
C SER A 2 -7.13 -7.25 24.75
N SER A 3 -8.23 -7.44 24.04
CA SER A 3 -8.23 -8.01 22.69
C SER A 3 -7.40 -7.06 21.82
N MET A 4 -6.14 -7.39 21.57
CA MET A 4 -5.32 -6.71 20.60
C MET A 4 -5.95 -7.03 19.24
N GLU A 5 -6.78 -6.13 18.71
CA GLU A 5 -7.37 -6.32 17.40
C GLU A 5 -6.24 -6.56 16.40
N PRO A 6 -6.26 -7.69 15.67
CA PRO A 6 -5.21 -7.96 14.71
C PRO A 6 -5.25 -6.85 13.66
N SER A 7 -4.11 -6.18 13.44
CA SER A 7 -3.96 -5.28 12.30
C SER A 7 -4.28 -6.08 11.05
N LEU A 8 -5.30 -5.66 10.30
CA LEU A 8 -5.73 -6.35 9.09
C LEU A 8 -5.16 -5.65 7.85
N ASN A 9 -4.84 -6.45 6.84
CA ASN A 9 -4.44 -5.95 5.53
C ASN A 9 -5.64 -5.60 4.64
N VAL A 10 -5.38 -5.12 3.43
CA VAL A 10 -6.42 -4.75 2.44
C VAL A 10 -7.32 -5.91 1.99
N TYR A 11 -6.98 -7.15 2.35
CA TYR A 11 -7.76 -8.36 2.10
C TYR A 11 -8.47 -8.89 3.37
N ASP A 12 -8.54 -8.08 4.43
CA ASP A 12 -9.09 -8.47 5.73
C ASP A 12 -8.39 -9.70 6.36
N ARG A 13 -7.12 -9.94 6.01
CA ARG A 13 -6.27 -10.97 6.61
C ARG A 13 -5.31 -10.36 7.61
N PRO A 14 -4.71 -11.16 8.53
CA PRO A 14 -3.66 -10.66 9.42
C PRO A 14 -2.55 -9.97 8.62
N LEU A 15 -2.19 -8.75 9.04
CA LEU A 15 -1.17 -7.94 8.39
C LEU A 15 0.19 -8.62 8.52
N GLU A 16 0.82 -8.91 7.39
CA GLU A 16 2.19 -9.42 7.39
C GLU A 16 3.16 -8.35 7.85
N VAL A 17 4.22 -8.78 8.54
CA VAL A 17 5.33 -7.88 8.90
C VAL A 17 5.97 -7.41 7.59
N CYS A 18 5.88 -6.11 7.33
CA CYS A 18 6.63 -5.48 6.26
C CYS A 18 8.12 -5.64 6.58
N GLY A 19 8.86 -6.35 5.73
CA GLY A 19 10.29 -6.57 5.91
C GLY A 19 11.08 -5.26 6.02
N THR A 20 12.24 -5.31 6.68
CA THR A 20 13.07 -4.14 7.04
C THR A 20 13.79 -3.45 5.88
N GLN A 21 13.45 -3.72 4.61
CA GLN A 21 14.24 -3.25 3.47
C GLN A 21 13.40 -2.95 2.23
N PRO A 22 13.44 -1.69 1.74
CA PRO A 22 13.15 -0.48 2.51
C PRO A 22 11.66 -0.48 2.90
N VAL A 23 11.29 0.31 3.90
CA VAL A 23 9.88 0.68 4.10
C VAL A 23 9.52 1.55 2.89
N THR A 24 9.10 0.95 1.78
CA THR A 24 8.52 1.67 0.64
C THR A 24 7.15 2.15 1.10
N GLY A 25 7.20 3.13 2.00
CA GLY A 25 6.04 3.81 2.50
C GLY A 25 5.47 4.60 1.35
N PHE A 26 4.55 3.99 0.63
CA PHE A 26 3.51 4.67 -0.12
C PHE A 26 2.80 5.73 0.75
N PHE A 27 2.95 5.64 2.08
CA PHE A 27 2.35 6.55 3.06
C PHE A 27 3.34 7.19 4.04
N ARG A 28 4.66 7.26 3.78
CA ARG A 28 5.58 7.91 4.76
C ARG A 28 5.37 9.43 4.90
N ASN A 29 4.69 10.04 3.93
CA ASN A 29 4.29 11.45 3.87
C ASN A 29 2.77 11.63 3.66
N GLY A 30 1.99 10.55 3.75
CA GLY A 30 0.53 10.60 3.66
C GLY A 30 -0.04 10.95 2.29
N LYS A 31 0.76 10.84 1.21
CA LYS A 31 0.31 11.16 -0.14
C LYS A 31 0.77 10.13 -1.16
N CYS A 32 -0.14 9.81 -2.06
CA CYS A 32 0.03 8.84 -3.14
C CYS A 32 0.68 9.52 -4.36
N GLU A 33 1.67 10.40 -4.15
CA GLU A 33 2.16 11.35 -5.17
C GLU A 33 2.64 10.62 -6.43
N ALA A 34 3.28 9.46 -6.28
CA ALA A 34 3.70 8.64 -7.41
C ALA A 34 2.51 8.03 -8.18
N LEU A 35 1.48 7.57 -7.47
CA LEU A 35 0.27 7.02 -8.11
C LEU A 35 -0.54 8.12 -8.79
N ASP A 36 -0.71 9.26 -8.13
CA ASP A 36 -1.43 10.41 -8.68
C ASP A 36 -0.72 10.97 -9.93
N ALA A 37 0.61 11.08 -9.90
CA ALA A 37 1.40 11.49 -11.06
C ALA A 37 1.33 10.47 -12.21
N TRP A 38 1.31 9.16 -11.92
CA TRP A 38 1.07 8.15 -12.96
C TRP A 38 -0.34 8.25 -13.55
N LYS A 39 -1.37 8.46 -12.72
CA LYS A 39 -2.75 8.71 -13.18
C LYS A 39 -2.88 9.98 -14.02
N ALA A 40 -2.10 11.02 -13.70
CA ALA A 40 -2.01 12.25 -14.46
C ALA A 40 -1.22 12.11 -15.77
N GLY A 41 -0.45 11.03 -15.94
CA GLY A 41 0.43 10.81 -17.09
C GLY A 41 1.79 11.49 -16.99
N ASP A 42 2.14 12.03 -15.83
CA ASP A 42 3.41 12.72 -15.57
C ASP A 42 4.57 11.74 -15.35
N LEU A 43 4.27 10.51 -14.90
CA LEU A 43 5.27 9.48 -14.61
C LEU A 43 4.96 8.14 -15.30
N PRO A 44 6.01 7.43 -15.77
CA PRO A 44 5.85 6.08 -16.28
C PRO A 44 5.52 5.10 -15.14
N ARG A 45 4.88 3.98 -15.48
CA ARG A 45 4.41 2.99 -14.50
C ARG A 45 5.53 2.42 -13.65
N GLU A 46 6.73 2.30 -14.21
CA GLU A 46 7.93 1.77 -13.57
C GLU A 46 8.48 2.70 -12.49
N ALA A 47 8.13 3.99 -12.53
CA ALA A 47 8.48 4.95 -11.49
C ALA A 47 7.61 4.81 -10.23
N VAL A 48 6.47 4.14 -10.33
CA VAL A 48 5.59 3.88 -9.18
C VAL A 48 6.10 2.64 -8.44
N PRO A 49 6.40 2.74 -7.13
CA PRO A 49 6.90 1.60 -6.36
C PRO A 49 5.85 0.50 -6.25
N THR A 50 6.29 -0.76 -6.34
CA THR A 50 5.40 -1.90 -6.12
C THR A 50 5.00 -2.02 -4.65
N VAL A 51 3.80 -2.50 -4.40
CA VAL A 51 3.17 -2.60 -3.08
C VAL A 51 3.00 -4.07 -2.70
N LYS A 52 3.39 -4.42 -1.46
CA LYS A 52 3.09 -5.73 -0.88
C LYS A 52 1.74 -5.67 -0.18
N LEU A 53 0.70 -6.18 -0.83
CA LEU A 53 -0.69 -6.09 -0.35
C LEU A 53 -0.91 -6.79 0.99
N ASP A 54 -0.26 -7.95 1.19
CA ASP A 54 -0.36 -8.68 2.45
C ASP A 54 0.24 -7.92 3.65
N ALA A 55 1.16 -6.98 3.37
CA ALA A 55 1.77 -6.08 4.35
C ALA A 55 1.20 -4.64 4.30
N THR A 56 0.09 -4.41 3.58
CA THR A 56 -0.57 -3.10 3.47
C THR A 56 -1.82 -3.08 4.34
N HIS A 57 -1.88 -2.16 5.31
CA HIS A 57 -3.00 -2.06 6.24
C HIS A 57 -4.30 -1.61 5.55
N LYS A 58 -5.46 -2.12 6.00
CA LYS A 58 -6.78 -1.77 5.42
C LYS A 58 -7.07 -0.26 5.38
N ALA A 59 -6.45 0.53 6.26
CA ALA A 59 -6.60 1.99 6.27
C ALA A 59 -6.10 2.67 4.97
N ALA A 60 -5.24 2.01 4.19
CA ALA A 60 -4.83 2.48 2.86
C ALA A 60 -6.04 2.67 1.92
N LEU A 61 -7.08 1.83 2.08
CA LEU A 61 -8.32 1.91 1.31
C LEU A 61 -9.14 3.18 1.58
N ARG A 62 -8.78 3.98 2.58
CA ARG A 62 -9.39 5.30 2.83
C ARG A 62 -8.87 6.38 1.87
N VAL A 63 -7.74 6.12 1.20
CA VAL A 63 -7.03 7.09 0.36
C VAL A 63 -6.90 6.59 -1.07
N VAL A 64 -6.71 5.28 -1.27
CA VAL A 64 -6.51 4.67 -2.59
C VAL A 64 -7.33 3.39 -2.73
N ASP A 65 -7.89 3.17 -3.91
CA ASP A 65 -8.69 1.98 -4.18
C ASP A 65 -7.85 0.71 -4.28
N ILE A 66 -8.46 -0.43 -3.92
CA ILE A 66 -7.80 -1.74 -4.00
C ILE A 66 -7.33 -2.08 -5.42
N ALA A 67 -8.08 -1.64 -6.44
CA ALA A 67 -7.71 -1.87 -7.85
C ALA A 67 -6.37 -1.21 -8.21
N ASP A 68 -6.12 0.00 -7.71
CA ASP A 68 -4.84 0.68 -7.92
C ASP A 68 -3.71 -0.04 -7.19
N LEU A 69 -3.95 -0.46 -5.94
CA LEU A 69 -2.96 -1.21 -5.16
C LEU A 69 -2.62 -2.54 -5.86
N GLU A 70 -3.61 -3.25 -6.39
CA GLU A 70 -3.44 -4.48 -7.15
C GLU A 70 -2.69 -4.28 -8.46
N ALA A 71 -2.90 -3.14 -9.13
CA ALA A 71 -2.13 -2.80 -10.31
C ALA A 71 -0.64 -2.76 -9.97
N PHE A 72 -0.23 -2.26 -8.80
CA PHE A 72 1.18 -2.19 -8.41
C PHE A 72 1.63 -3.31 -7.48
N ARG A 73 0.89 -4.42 -7.41
CA ARG A 73 1.24 -5.57 -6.55
C ARG A 73 2.65 -6.08 -6.86
N HIS A 74 3.47 -6.22 -5.82
CA HIS A 74 4.73 -6.96 -5.90
C HIS A 74 4.43 -8.44 -6.15
N LYS A 75 4.99 -9.00 -7.23
CA LYS A 75 4.82 -10.41 -7.60
C LYS A 75 5.54 -11.35 -6.64
#